data_AF-A0A2N6T4N4-F1
#
_entry.id   AF-A0A2N6T4N4-F1
#
_cell.length_a   1.000
_cell.length_b   1.000
_cell.length_c   1.000
_cell.angle_alpha   90.00
_cell.angle_beta   90.00
_cell.angle_gamma   90.00
#
_symmetry.space_group_name_H-M   'P 1'
#
loop_
_entity.id
_entity.type
_entity.pdbx_description
1 polymer ?
#
loop_
_entity_poly.entity_id
_entity_poly.type
_entity_poly.pdbx_seq_one_letter_code
_entity_poly.pdbx_strand_id
1 'polypeptide(L)'
;MPWVITGVAVFTSIGFAIALATSTPDGAKTTLDFIARLFGPVCAAGIAWAGVDHTVRNSRKQDQSKEWYANLRWAADLCKDNNQTEIQIGVAVLDSLDGLPFLRTEEQKLIDALLETVVDSSTE
;
A
#
# COMPACT_ATOMS: atom_id res chain seq x y z
N MET A 1 20.22 -10.30 22.65
CA MET A 1 20.23 -9.05 23.45
C MET A 1 21.48 -8.15 23.33
N PRO A 2 22.49 -8.34 22.46
CA PRO A 2 23.62 -7.40 22.42
C PRO A 2 23.25 -6.04 21.80
N TRP A 3 22.40 -6.03 20.78
CA TRP A 3 21.96 -4.81 20.08
C TRP A 3 21.25 -3.78 20.97
N VAL A 4 20.49 -4.26 21.97
CA VAL A 4 19.81 -3.37 22.94
C VAL A 4 20.83 -2.69 23.85
N ILE A 5 21.84 -3.43 24.31
CA ILE A 5 22.91 -2.91 25.17
C ILE A 5 23.77 -1.92 24.40
N THR A 6 24.13 -2.23 23.15
CA THR A 6 24.89 -1.31 22.28
C THR A 6 24.09 -0.04 22.01
N GLY A 7 22.79 -0.15 21.76
CA GLY A 7 21.91 1.00 21.59
C GLY A 7 21.90 1.91 22.82
N VAL A 8 21.65 1.35 24.01
CA VAL A 8 21.63 2.10 25.27
C VAL A 8 22.97 2.78 25.56
N ALA A 9 24.09 2.09 25.31
CA ALA A 9 25.43 2.65 25.50
C ALA A 9 25.72 3.84 24.56
N VAL A 10 25.30 3.74 23.29
CA VAL A 10 25.46 4.83 22.32
C VAL A 10 24.61 6.05 22.70
N PHE A 11 23.35 5.85 23.09
CA PHE A 11 22.47 6.94 23.50
C PHE A 11 22.97 7.65 24.77
N THR A 12 23.45 6.89 25.76
CA THR A 12 24.02 7.47 26.99
C THR A 12 25.33 8.22 26.73
N SER A 13 26.20 7.71 25.87
CA SER A 13 27.43 8.41 25.42
C SER A 13 27.12 9.73 24.73
N ILE A 14 26.14 9.74 23.81
CA ILE A 14 25.74 10.95 23.08
C ILE A 14 25.13 11.97 24.05
N GLY A 15 24.23 11.53 24.96
CA GLY A 15 23.63 12.40 25.96
C GLY A 15 24.67 13.01 26.91
N PHE A 16 25.67 12.24 27.31
CA PHE A 16 26.76 12.72 28.16
C PHE A 16 27.65 13.74 27.43
N ALA A 17 28.00 13.49 26.16
CA ALA A 17 28.78 14.42 25.34
C ALA A 17 28.04 15.76 25.13
N ILE A 18 26.72 15.71 24.91
CA ILE A 18 25.87 16.90 24.80
C ILE A 18 25.86 17.66 26.13
N ALA A 19 25.63 16.98 27.26
CA ALA A 19 25.62 17.60 28.58
C ALA A 19 26.95 18.33 28.87
N LEU A 20 28.08 17.70 28.53
CA LEU A 20 29.41 18.27 28.69
C LEU A 20 29.67 19.45 27.73
N ALA A 21 29.15 19.40 26.50
CA ALA A 21 29.27 20.50 25.55
C ALA A 21 28.41 21.71 25.98
N THR A 22 27.22 21.47 26.53
CA THR A 22 26.31 22.54 26.98
C THR A 22 26.75 23.24 28.25
N SER A 23 27.72 22.70 29.00
CA SER A 23 28.25 23.36 30.20
C SER A 23 29.08 24.61 29.88
N THR A 24 29.37 24.87 28.60
CA THR A 24 29.99 26.12 28.13
C THR A 24 29.07 26.82 27.13
N PRO A 25 28.99 28.17 27.15
CA PRO A 25 28.13 28.92 26.22
C PRO A 25 28.46 28.67 24.74
N ASP A 26 29.74 28.47 24.41
CA ASP A 26 30.18 28.19 23.05
C ASP A 26 29.89 26.75 22.62
N GLY A 27 30.09 25.77 23.50
CA GLY A 27 29.76 24.37 23.23
C GLY A 27 28.25 24.16 23.07
N ALA A 28 27.41 24.86 23.83
CA ALA A 28 25.95 24.83 23.67
C ALA A 28 25.52 25.28 22.25
N LYS A 29 26.13 26.35 21.73
CA LYS A 29 25.85 26.85 20.37
C LYS A 29 26.26 25.84 19.31
N THR A 30 27.46 25.25 19.42
CA THR A 30 27.94 24.25 18.46
C THR A 30 27.07 22.99 18.43
N THR A 31 26.59 22.55 19.60
CA THR A 31 25.71 21.38 19.69
C THR A 31 24.35 21.65 19.03
N LEU A 32 23.80 22.85 19.26
CA LEU A 32 22.52 23.25 18.70
C LEU A 32 22.59 23.46 17.18
N ASP A 33 23.69 23.99 16.66
CA ASP A 33 23.95 24.11 15.22
C ASP A 33 24.11 22.73 14.55
N PHE A 34 24.77 21.78 15.23
CA PHE A 34 24.90 20.41 14.76
C PHE A 34 23.55 19.68 14.71
N ILE A 35 22.74 19.80 15.77
CA ILE A 35 21.38 19.24 15.82
C ILE A 35 20.52 19.86 14.72
N ALA A 36 20.55 21.18 14.53
CA ALA A 36 19.80 21.85 13.48
C ALA A 36 20.19 21.35 12.07
N ARG A 37 21.50 21.19 11.82
CA ARG A 37 22.03 20.66 10.55
C ARG A 37 21.69 19.19 10.32
N LEU A 38 21.56 18.40 11.37
CA LEU A 38 21.24 16.97 11.25
C LEU A 38 19.73 16.74 11.08
N PHE A 39 18.90 17.39 11.91
CA PHE A 39 17.46 17.16 11.93
C PHE A 39 16.75 17.82 10.75
N GLY A 40 17.23 18.95 10.23
CA GLY A 40 16.61 19.61 9.07
C GLY A 40 16.43 18.68 7.86
N PRO A 41 17.52 18.09 7.32
CA PRO A 41 17.44 17.16 6.18
C PRO A 41 16.66 15.88 6.48
N VAL A 42 16.79 15.33 7.70
CA VAL A 42 16.09 14.10 8.11
C VAL A 42 14.58 14.33 8.19
N CYS A 43 14.14 15.44 8.76
CA CYS A 43 12.72 15.81 8.79
C CYS A 43 12.17 16.05 7.37
N ALA A 44 12.92 16.74 6.51
CA ALA A 44 12.53 16.95 5.12
C ALA A 44 12.37 15.62 4.36
N ALA A 45 13.33 14.70 4.51
CA ALA A 45 13.26 13.37 3.93
C ALA A 45 12.08 12.56 4.47
N GLY A 46 11.79 12.65 5.77
CA GLY A 46 10.66 11.97 6.39
C GLY A 46 9.30 12.47 5.87
N ILE A 47 9.14 13.79 5.72
CA ILE A 47 7.91 14.38 5.16
C ILE A 47 7.74 13.96 3.69
N ALA A 48 8.81 14.04 2.89
CA ALA A 48 8.78 13.61 1.50
C ALA A 48 8.42 12.12 1.38
N TRP A 49 9.01 11.27 2.20
CA TRP A 49 8.71 9.84 2.23
C TRP A 49 7.26 9.55 2.63
N ALA A 50 6.74 10.21 3.66
CA ALA A 50 5.34 10.04 4.09
C ALA A 50 4.34 10.44 3.00
N GLY A 51 4.62 11.54 2.27
CA GLY A 51 3.80 11.97 1.14
C GLY A 51 3.82 10.97 -0.02
N VAL A 52 5.00 10.42 -0.35
CA VAL A 52 5.15 9.40 -1.40
C VAL A 52 4.49 8.09 -1.00
N ASP A 53 4.70 7.60 0.23
CA ASP A 53 4.08 6.36 0.72
C ASP A 53 2.55 6.43 0.65
N HIS A 54 1.97 7.54 1.13
CA HIS A 54 0.54 7.77 1.06
C HIS A 54 0.03 7.76 -0.39
N THR A 55 0.74 8.44 -1.29
CA THR A 55 0.35 8.52 -2.71
C THR A 55 0.47 7.17 -3.40
N VAL A 56 1.58 6.45 -3.22
CA VAL A 56 1.81 5.13 -3.83
C VAL A 56 0.76 4.12 -3.35
N ARG A 57 0.43 4.13 -2.06
CA ARG A 57 -0.62 3.26 -1.51
C ARG A 57 -1.99 3.57 -2.08
N ASN A 58 -2.31 4.86 -2.27
CA ASN A 58 -3.57 5.25 -2.89
C ASN A 58 -3.63 4.87 -4.38
N SER A 59 -2.54 5.11 -5.13
CA SER A 59 -2.44 4.71 -6.54
C SER A 59 -2.61 3.20 -6.71
N ARG A 60 -1.94 2.39 -5.87
CA ARG A 60 -2.09 0.92 -5.90
C ARG A 60 -3.53 0.47 -5.70
N LYS A 61 -4.26 1.07 -4.75
CA LYS A 61 -5.69 0.75 -4.54
C LYS A 61 -6.53 1.12 -5.76
N GLN A 62 -6.26 2.26 -6.38
CA GLN A 62 -6.99 2.71 -7.54
C GLN A 62 -6.69 1.82 -8.76
N ASP A 63 -5.44 1.44 -8.96
CA ASP A 63 -5.02 0.56 -10.06
C ASP A 63 -5.60 -0.85 -9.89
N GLN A 64 -5.61 -1.40 -8.68
CA GLN A 64 -6.29 -2.68 -8.38
C GLN A 64 -7.77 -2.66 -8.76
N SER A 65 -8.48 -1.57 -8.41
CA SER A 65 -9.90 -1.44 -8.77
C SER A 65 -10.10 -1.33 -10.28
N LYS A 66 -9.26 -0.57 -10.99
CA LYS A 66 -9.33 -0.45 -12.46
C LYS A 66 -9.06 -1.79 -13.15
N GLU A 67 -8.02 -2.51 -12.73
CA GLU A 67 -7.70 -3.84 -13.25
C GLU A 67 -8.85 -4.81 -13.02
N TRP A 68 -9.46 -4.79 -11.83
CA TRP A 68 -10.62 -5.60 -11.53
C TRP A 68 -11.81 -5.30 -12.48
N TYR A 69 -12.18 -4.03 -12.67
CA TYR A 69 -13.26 -3.65 -13.60
C TYR A 69 -12.94 -4.02 -15.05
N ALA A 70 -11.68 -3.90 -15.47
CA ALA A 70 -11.24 -4.29 -16.81
C ALA A 70 -11.38 -5.81 -17.02
N ASN A 71 -10.94 -6.60 -16.04
CA ASN A 71 -11.05 -8.06 -16.07
C ASN A 71 -12.51 -8.52 -16.05
N LEU A 72 -13.34 -7.88 -15.22
CA LEU A 72 -14.78 -8.15 -15.14
C LEU A 72 -15.47 -7.88 -16.49
N ARG A 73 -15.17 -6.74 -17.12
CA ARG A 73 -15.69 -6.41 -18.44
C ARG A 73 -15.24 -7.43 -19.48
N TRP A 74 -13.96 -7.79 -19.48
CA TRP A 74 -13.42 -8.77 -20.41
C TRP A 74 -14.07 -10.15 -20.23
N ALA A 75 -14.27 -10.59 -18.99
CA ALA A 75 -14.95 -11.84 -18.68
C ALA A 75 -16.42 -11.82 -19.14
N ALA A 76 -17.11 -10.70 -18.95
CA ALA A 76 -18.48 -10.51 -19.46
C ALA A 76 -18.53 -10.51 -20.99
N ASP A 77 -17.54 -9.90 -21.66
CA ASP A 77 -17.45 -9.92 -23.12
C ASP A 77 -17.19 -11.36 -23.64
N LEU A 78 -16.38 -12.17 -22.95
CA LEU A 78 -16.16 -13.59 -23.26
C LEU A 78 -17.43 -14.43 -23.08
N CYS A 79 -18.22 -14.16 -22.05
CA CYS A 79 -19.48 -14.88 -21.80
C CYS A 79 -20.58 -14.57 -22.82
N LYS A 80 -20.42 -13.51 -23.62
CA LYS A 80 -21.36 -13.12 -24.67
C LYS A 80 -21.08 -13.82 -26.01
N ASP A 81 -19.87 -14.35 -26.22
CA ASP A 81 -19.53 -14.99 -27.48
C ASP A 81 -20.24 -16.36 -27.64
N ASN A 82 -20.41 -16.84 -28.88
CA ASN A 82 -21.05 -18.12 -29.19
C ASN A 82 -20.08 -19.31 -29.09
N ASN A 83 -18.84 -19.08 -28.68
CA ASN A 83 -17.85 -20.13 -28.49
C ASN A 83 -17.90 -20.67 -27.06
N GLN A 84 -18.33 -21.93 -26.92
CA GLN A 84 -18.44 -22.60 -25.61
C GLN A 84 -17.13 -22.56 -24.79
N THR A 85 -15.98 -22.58 -25.45
CA THR A 85 -14.68 -22.50 -24.76
C THR A 85 -14.46 -21.11 -24.16
N GLU A 86 -14.87 -20.06 -24.86
CA GLU A 86 -14.73 -18.68 -24.41
C GLU A 86 -15.69 -18.37 -23.26
N ILE A 87 -16.92 -18.89 -23.32
CA ILE A 87 -17.88 -18.79 -22.21
C ILE A 87 -17.31 -19.45 -20.95
N GLN A 88 -16.76 -20.66 -21.05
CA GLN A 88 -16.14 -21.35 -19.91
C GLN A 88 -14.96 -20.58 -19.32
N ILE A 89 -14.12 -19.98 -20.17
CA ILE A 89 -13.03 -19.12 -19.71
C ILE A 89 -13.60 -17.89 -19.01
N GLY A 90 -14.62 -17.25 -19.57
CA GLY A 90 -15.30 -16.11 -18.95
C GLY A 90 -15.85 -16.43 -17.57
N VAL A 91 -16.55 -17.56 -17.41
CA VAL A 91 -17.09 -18.02 -16.11
C VAL A 91 -15.97 -18.31 -15.11
N ALA A 92 -14.91 -19.00 -15.52
CA ALA A 92 -13.78 -19.28 -14.64
C ALA A 92 -13.06 -17.99 -14.20
N VAL A 93 -13.00 -16.98 -15.06
CA VAL A 93 -12.45 -15.67 -14.71
C VAL A 93 -13.37 -14.94 -13.74
N LEU A 94 -14.70 -14.94 -13.97
CA LEU A 94 -15.67 -14.36 -13.03
C LEU A 94 -15.58 -14.99 -11.65
N ASP A 95 -15.48 -16.32 -11.56
CA ASP A 95 -15.27 -17.06 -10.31
C ASP A 95 -13.95 -16.68 -9.62
N SER A 96 -12.87 -16.46 -10.39
CA SER A 96 -11.59 -16.01 -9.84
C SER A 96 -11.59 -14.55 -9.35
N LEU A 97 -12.47 -13.72 -9.90
CA LEU A 97 -12.68 -12.34 -9.47
C LEU A 97 -13.60 -12.27 -8.26
N ASP A 98 -14.31 -13.35 -7.95
CA ASP A 98 -15.21 -13.43 -6.82
C ASP A 98 -14.46 -13.51 -5.48
N GLY A 99 -15.06 -12.97 -4.42
CA GLY A 99 -14.56 -13.11 -3.05
C GLY A 99 -13.22 -12.42 -2.76
N LEU A 100 -12.72 -11.56 -3.66
CA LEU A 100 -11.48 -10.82 -3.45
C LEU A 100 -11.62 -9.86 -2.25
N PRO A 101 -10.61 -9.77 -1.36
CA PRO A 101 -10.72 -9.09 -0.06
C PRO A 101 -10.86 -7.57 -0.14
N PHE A 102 -10.62 -6.97 -1.31
CA PHE A 102 -10.76 -5.54 -1.53
C PHE A 102 -12.13 -5.14 -2.11
N LEU A 103 -12.99 -6.12 -2.42
CA LEU A 103 -14.30 -5.87 -3.00
C LEU A 103 -15.28 -5.29 -2.01
N ARG A 104 -16.10 -4.37 -2.51
CA ARG A 104 -17.25 -3.82 -1.81
C ARG A 104 -18.46 -4.70 -2.04
N THR A 105 -19.43 -4.62 -1.13
CA THR A 105 -20.69 -5.38 -1.22
C THR A 105 -21.43 -5.16 -2.55
N GLU A 106 -21.37 -3.97 -3.14
CA GLU A 106 -22.02 -3.71 -4.43
C GLU A 106 -21.26 -4.31 -5.62
N GLU A 107 -19.94 -4.43 -5.53
CA GLU A 107 -19.10 -5.07 -6.55
C GLU A 107 -19.33 -6.59 -6.55
N GLN A 108 -19.48 -7.16 -5.35
CA GLN A 108 -19.85 -8.57 -5.15
C GLN A 108 -21.21 -8.90 -5.79
N LYS A 109 -22.25 -8.11 -5.49
CA LYS A 109 -23.58 -8.29 -6.08
C LYS A 109 -23.57 -8.24 -7.61
N LEU A 110 -22.66 -7.46 -8.19
CA LEU A 110 -22.54 -7.33 -9.63
C LEU A 110 -21.94 -8.58 -10.27
N ILE A 111 -20.95 -9.21 -9.63
CA ILE A 111 -20.45 -10.53 -10.05
C ILE A 111 -21.55 -11.58 -9.92
N ASP A 112 -22.24 -11.62 -8.77
CA ASP A 112 -23.31 -12.59 -8.51
C ASP A 112 -24.39 -12.54 -9.59
N ALA A 113 -24.87 -11.34 -9.93
CA ALA A 113 -25.88 -11.14 -10.97
C ALA A 113 -25.38 -11.55 -12.37
N LEU A 114 -24.09 -11.32 -12.67
CA LEU A 114 -23.48 -11.72 -13.94
C LEU A 114 -23.38 -13.24 -14.06
N LEU A 115 -22.89 -13.91 -13.01
CA LEU A 115 -22.80 -15.37 -12.96
C LEU A 115 -24.19 -16.03 -13.06
N GLU A 116 -25.19 -15.51 -12.33
CA GLU A 116 -26.57 -15.99 -12.40
C GLU A 116 -27.14 -15.89 -13.82
N THR A 117 -26.94 -14.73 -14.48
CA THR A 117 -27.41 -14.53 -15.87
C THR A 117 -26.75 -15.49 -16.86
N VAL A 118 -25.44 -15.72 -16.74
CA VAL A 118 -24.72 -16.62 -17.64
C VAL A 118 -25.14 -18.07 -17.44
N VAL A 119 -25.33 -18.50 -16.19
CA VAL A 119 -25.81 -19.85 -15.87
C VAL A 119 -27.22 -20.07 -16.42
N ASP A 120 -28.14 -19.13 -16.21
CA ASP A 120 -29.52 -19.22 -16.73
C ASP A 120 -29.52 -19.33 -18.26
N SER A 121 -28.74 -18.50 -18.95
CA SER A 121 -28.61 -18.53 -20.41
C SER A 121 -28.00 -19.82 -20.98
N SER A 122 -27.28 -20.59 -20.16
CA SER A 122 -26.68 -21.87 -20.54
C SER A 122 -27.65 -23.06 -20.43
N THR A 123 -28.82 -22.85 -19.80
CA THR A 123 -29.82 -23.90 -19.54
C THR A 123 -31.03 -23.86 -20.48
N GLU A 124 -31.19 -22.82 -21.28
CA GLU A 124 -32.12 -22.75 -22.42
C GLU A 124 -31.50 -23.29 -23.72
#